data_AF-A0A2V5TSU9-F1
#
_entry.id   AF-A0A2V5TSU9-F1
#
_cell.length_a   1.000
_cell.length_b   1.000
_cell.length_c   1.000
_cell.angle_alpha   90.00
_cell.angle_beta   90.00
_cell.angle_gamma   90.00
#
_symmetry.space_group_name_H-M   'P 1'
#
loop_
_entity.id
_entity.type
_entity.pdbx_description
1 polymer ?
#
loop_
_entity_poly.entity_id
_entity_poly.type
_entity_poly.pdbx_seq_one_letter_code
_entity_poly.pdbx_strand_id
1 'polypeptide(L)'
;MADRTTFMDTKKLDDLIIQIENYLECWKQFNHYLSLARTKKFGQEDENQFLEVKSVLAQELEMIISAVEFSNPTKDEVHGLLGGATSLRFLSELNEGAFRNLENQWHKIYIGLQSILGQLKVQQRQTESKSVWSNFFGKKKS
;
A
#
# COMPACT_ATOMS: atom_id res chain seq x y z
N MET A 1 -18.87 -17.09 25.43
CA MET A 1 -17.51 -16.52 25.51
C MET A 1 -16.77 -16.45 24.17
N ALA A 2 -17.32 -16.95 23.05
CA ALA A 2 -16.65 -16.94 21.73
C ALA A 2 -16.80 -15.63 20.91
N ASP A 3 -17.59 -14.67 21.38
CA ASP A 3 -18.07 -13.52 20.59
C ASP A 3 -17.13 -12.29 20.60
N ARG A 4 -16.34 -12.12 21.67
CA ARG A 4 -15.51 -10.90 21.84
C ARG A 4 -14.17 -10.97 21.10
N THR A 5 -13.65 -12.18 20.86
CA THR A 5 -12.34 -12.40 20.21
C THR A 5 -12.44 -12.29 18.69
N THR A 6 -13.45 -12.91 18.08
CA THR A 6 -13.69 -12.89 16.62
C THR A 6 -13.99 -11.48 16.10
N PHE A 7 -14.73 -10.68 16.86
CA PHE A 7 -15.03 -9.29 16.50
C PHE A 7 -13.78 -8.40 16.50
N MET A 8 -12.85 -8.64 17.43
CA MET A 8 -11.57 -7.91 17.50
C MET A 8 -10.66 -8.25 16.32
N ASP A 9 -10.73 -9.47 15.79
CA ASP A 9 -9.95 -9.89 14.63
C ASP A 9 -10.50 -9.31 13.32
N THR A 10 -11.83 -9.19 13.17
CA THR A 10 -12.45 -8.53 12.02
C THR A 10 -12.14 -7.04 11.96
N LYS A 11 -12.22 -6.34 13.10
CA LYS A 11 -11.93 -4.89 13.14
C LYS A 11 -10.49 -4.58 12.73
N LYS A 12 -9.52 -5.39 13.19
CA LYS A 12 -8.12 -5.27 12.79
C LYS A 12 -7.91 -5.48 11.29
N LEU A 13 -8.65 -6.41 10.69
CA LEU A 13 -8.60 -6.66 9.25
C LEU A 13 -9.18 -5.48 8.46
N ASP A 14 -10.30 -4.92 8.90
CA ASP A 14 -10.91 -3.74 8.27
C ASP A 14 -9.97 -2.52 8.35
N ASP A 15 -9.39 -2.27 9.52
CA ASP A 15 -8.42 -1.19 9.73
C ASP A 15 -7.19 -1.35 8.82
N LEU A 16 -6.69 -2.59 8.68
CA LEU A 16 -5.58 -2.91 7.77
C LEU A 16 -5.95 -2.70 6.30
N ILE A 17 -7.15 -3.09 5.87
CA ILE A 17 -7.61 -2.88 4.49
C ILE A 17 -7.59 -1.39 4.17
N ILE A 18 -8.15 -0.56 5.06
CA ILE A 18 -8.16 0.90 4.90
C ILE A 18 -6.72 1.44 4.83
N GLN A 19 -5.83 0.93 5.68
CA GLN A 19 -4.43 1.34 5.67
C GLN A 19 -3.74 1.02 4.33
N ILE A 20 -3.95 -0.17 3.77
CA ILE A 20 -3.36 -0.54 2.47
C ILE A 20 -4.00 0.26 1.32
N GLU A 21 -5.29 0.59 1.39
CA GLU A 21 -5.93 1.46 0.41
C GLU A 21 -5.32 2.86 0.40
N ASN A 22 -5.10 3.46 1.58
CA ASN A 22 -4.42 4.75 1.70
C ASN A 22 -2.99 4.69 1.14
N TYR A 23 -2.26 3.63 1.49
CA TYR A 23 -0.91 3.41 0.98
C TYR A 23 -0.85 3.31 -0.55
N LEU A 24 -1.82 2.63 -1.16
CA LEU A 24 -1.97 2.55 -2.61
C LEU A 24 -2.27 3.90 -3.26
N GLU A 25 -3.02 4.79 -2.60
CA GLU A 25 -3.23 6.16 -3.08
C GLU A 25 -1.92 6.97 -3.01
N CYS A 26 -1.13 6.84 -1.95
CA CYS A 26 0.20 7.46 -1.87
C CYS A 26 1.12 6.98 -3.01
N TRP A 27 1.06 5.69 -3.38
CA TRP A 27 1.80 5.18 -4.53
C TRP A 27 1.35 5.75 -5.88
N LYS A 28 0.06 6.07 -6.04
CA LYS A 28 -0.43 6.77 -7.24
C LYS A 28 0.07 8.21 -7.28
N GLN A 29 0.08 8.91 -6.15
CA GLN A 29 0.64 10.26 -6.04
C GLN A 29 2.13 10.26 -6.37
N PHE A 30 2.89 9.28 -5.86
CA PHE A 30 4.30 9.10 -6.22
C PHE A 30 4.49 8.96 -7.74
N ASN A 31 3.66 8.16 -8.41
CA ASN A 31 3.73 8.00 -9.87
C ASN A 31 3.37 9.26 -10.65
N HIS A 32 2.43 10.06 -10.13
CA HIS A 32 2.13 11.37 -10.69
C HIS A 32 3.39 12.25 -10.69
N TYR A 33 4.13 12.29 -9.58
CA TYR A 33 5.38 13.02 -9.48
C TYR A 33 6.49 12.47 -10.40
N LEU A 34 6.58 11.15 -10.59
CA LEU A 34 7.47 10.60 -11.63
C LEU A 34 7.12 11.19 -13.01
N SER A 35 5.84 11.26 -13.35
CA SER A 35 5.38 11.84 -14.62
C SER A 35 5.74 13.33 -14.75
N LEU A 36 5.63 14.10 -13.66
CA LEU A 36 6.07 15.50 -13.63
C LEU A 36 7.59 15.63 -13.83
N ALA A 37 8.39 14.80 -13.15
CA ALA A 37 9.85 14.79 -13.30
C ALA A 37 10.26 14.44 -14.74
N ARG A 38 9.61 13.44 -15.35
CA ARG A 38 9.85 13.03 -16.74
C ARG A 38 9.59 14.15 -17.74
N THR A 39 8.49 14.88 -17.54
CA THR A 39 8.10 15.99 -18.41
C THR A 39 8.80 17.30 -18.05
N LYS A 40 9.57 17.34 -16.96
CA LYS A 40 10.23 18.53 -16.39
C LYS A 40 9.23 19.66 -16.08
N LYS A 41 8.00 19.30 -15.74
CA LYS A 41 6.89 20.23 -15.43
C LYS A 41 6.63 20.25 -13.94
N PHE A 42 7.62 20.65 -13.15
CA PHE A 42 7.49 20.73 -11.69
C PHE A 42 8.12 22.03 -11.18
N GLY A 43 7.55 22.56 -10.10
CA GLY A 43 8.08 23.68 -9.33
C GLY A 43 8.63 23.23 -7.98
N GLN A 44 9.01 24.21 -7.16
CA GLN A 44 9.50 23.97 -5.81
C GLN A 44 8.44 23.33 -4.89
N GLU A 45 7.17 23.69 -5.08
CA GLU A 45 6.08 23.11 -4.30
C GLU A 45 5.89 21.62 -4.60
N ASP A 46 5.96 21.23 -5.87
CA ASP A 46 5.89 19.82 -6.28
C ASP A 46 7.05 19.01 -5.68
N GLU A 47 8.25 19.59 -5.62
CA GLU A 47 9.41 18.97 -5.00
C GLU A 47 9.18 18.72 -3.50
N ASN A 48 8.66 19.71 -2.77
CA ASN A 48 8.35 19.56 -1.35
C ASN A 48 7.30 18.46 -1.13
N GLN A 49 6.21 18.47 -1.92
CA GLN A 49 5.14 17.48 -1.82
C GLN A 49 5.63 16.08 -2.19
N PHE A 50 6.51 15.94 -3.18
CA PHE A 50 7.12 14.67 -3.52
C PHE A 50 7.92 14.08 -2.35
N LEU A 51 8.71 14.91 -1.66
CA LEU A 51 9.47 14.47 -0.48
C LEU A 51 8.55 14.10 0.69
N GLU A 52 7.43 14.80 0.85
CA GLU A 52 6.41 14.46 1.85
C GLU A 52 5.75 13.11 1.54
N VAL A 53 5.31 12.89 0.29
CA VAL A 53 4.74 11.60 -0.15
C VAL A 53 5.72 10.46 0.10
N LYS A 54 7.02 10.65 -0.18
CA LYS A 54 8.04 9.64 0.13
C LYS A 54 8.13 9.34 1.63
N SER A 55 8.03 10.37 2.46
CA SER A 55 8.10 10.23 3.92
C SER A 55 6.89 9.46 4.45
N VAL A 56 5.69 9.77 3.95
CA VAL A 56 4.46 9.03 4.25
C VAL A 56 4.58 7.57 3.79
N LEU A 57 5.07 7.32 2.57
CA LEU A 57 5.26 5.96 2.06
C LEU A 57 6.21 5.13 2.93
N ALA A 58 7.30 5.72 3.41
CA ALA A 58 8.23 5.03 4.29
C ALA A 58 7.60 4.70 5.65
N GLN A 59 6.86 5.65 6.23
CA GLN A 59 6.18 5.45 7.52
C GLN A 59 5.05 4.42 7.44
N GLU A 60 4.20 4.51 6.41
CA GLU A 60 3.10 3.57 6.21
C GLU A 60 3.60 2.16 5.95
N LEU A 61 4.71 1.99 5.22
CA LEU A 61 5.34 0.69 5.06
C LEU A 61 5.67 0.03 6.41
N GLU A 62 6.32 0.77 7.32
CA GLU A 62 6.69 0.24 8.64
C GLU A 62 5.47 -0.17 9.47
N MET A 63 4.39 0.62 9.40
CA MET A 63 3.15 0.28 10.08
C MET A 63 2.49 -0.97 9.47
N ILE A 64 2.44 -1.07 8.15
CA ILE A 64 1.83 -2.18 7.41
C ILE A 64 2.59 -3.49 7.67
N ILE A 65 3.93 -3.49 7.59
CA ILE A 65 4.73 -4.71 7.84
C ILE A 65 4.71 -5.13 9.32
N SER A 66 4.43 -4.21 10.25
CA SER A 66 4.23 -4.55 11.66
C SER A 66 2.91 -5.30 11.91
N ALA A 67 1.94 -5.10 11.02
CA ALA A 67 0.60 -5.70 11.12
C ALA A 67 0.49 -7.02 10.35
N VAL A 68 1.21 -7.18 9.23
CA VAL A 68 1.14 -8.36 8.36
C VAL A 68 2.49 -8.66 7.72
N GLU A 69 2.83 -9.95 7.64
CA GLU A 69 3.98 -10.42 6.86
C GLU A 69 3.62 -10.49 5.37
N PHE A 70 4.25 -9.63 4.56
CA PHE A 70 4.17 -9.69 3.10
C PHE A 70 5.42 -10.34 2.53
N SER A 71 5.25 -11.19 1.52
CA SER A 71 6.37 -11.77 0.77
C SER A 71 6.71 -10.98 -0.50
N ASN A 72 5.80 -10.15 -1.01
CA ASN A 72 5.99 -9.37 -2.23
C ASN A 72 4.97 -8.19 -2.30
N PRO A 73 5.42 -6.92 -2.41
CA PRO A 73 6.81 -6.48 -2.46
C PRO A 73 7.52 -6.62 -1.11
N THR A 74 8.83 -6.83 -1.15
CA THR A 74 9.68 -6.84 0.04
C THR A 74 9.98 -5.42 0.53
N LYS A 75 10.29 -5.29 1.83
CA LYS A 75 10.71 -4.02 2.42
C LYS A 75 11.89 -3.39 1.67
N ASP A 76 12.88 -4.21 1.32
CA ASP A 76 14.09 -3.77 0.63
C ASP A 76 13.80 -3.29 -0.80
N GLU A 77 12.87 -3.92 -1.53
CA GLU A 77 12.44 -3.43 -2.84
C GLU A 77 11.79 -2.05 -2.75
N VAL A 78 10.91 -1.85 -1.76
CA VAL A 78 10.27 -0.54 -1.55
C VAL A 78 11.30 0.52 -1.16
N HIS A 79 12.15 0.22 -0.18
CA HIS A 79 13.20 1.15 0.24
C HIS A 79 14.21 1.45 -0.87
N GLY A 80 14.57 0.45 -1.66
CA GLY A 80 15.44 0.61 -2.83
C GLY A 80 14.86 1.59 -3.85
N LEU A 81 13.56 1.47 -4.16
CA LEU A 81 12.88 2.40 -5.05
C LEU A 81 12.84 3.83 -4.47
N LEU A 82 12.42 3.99 -3.22
CA LEU A 82 12.33 5.31 -2.58
C LEU A 82 13.70 5.99 -2.46
N GLY A 83 14.75 5.21 -2.20
CA GLY A 83 16.14 5.67 -2.16
C GLY A 83 16.67 6.05 -3.55
N GLY A 84 16.28 5.31 -4.60
CA GLY A 84 16.64 5.62 -5.99
C GLY A 84 15.95 6.87 -6.55
N ALA A 85 14.85 7.32 -5.95
CA ALA A 85 14.08 8.47 -6.38
C ALA A 85 14.28 9.68 -5.45
N THR A 86 15.51 10.17 -5.32
CA THR A 86 15.90 11.14 -4.27
C THR A 86 15.11 12.45 -4.29
N SER A 87 15.00 13.11 -5.45
CA SER A 87 14.29 14.39 -5.69
C SER A 87 13.70 14.42 -7.11
N LEU A 88 12.71 15.29 -7.37
CA LEU A 88 12.19 15.49 -8.73
C LEU A 88 13.27 16.02 -9.66
N ARG A 89 14.11 16.92 -9.15
CA ARG A 89 15.29 17.41 -9.87
C ARG A 89 16.20 16.26 -10.31
N PHE A 90 16.61 15.39 -9.39
CA PHE A 90 17.47 14.25 -9.70
C PHE A 90 16.81 13.34 -10.75
N LEU A 91 15.54 13.02 -10.55
CA LEU A 91 14.77 12.18 -11.47
C LEU A 91 14.72 12.77 -12.89
N SER A 92 14.58 14.10 -13.02
CA SER A 92 14.53 14.80 -14.30
C SER A 92 15.86 14.80 -15.09
N GLU A 93 16.96 14.50 -14.39
CA GLU A 93 18.32 14.43 -14.94
C GLU A 93 18.73 12.99 -15.29
N LEU A 94 17.94 11.99 -14.88
CA LEU A 94 18.18 10.59 -15.25
C LEU A 94 18.07 10.38 -16.76
N ASN A 95 18.87 9.44 -17.27
CA ASN A 95 18.70 8.96 -18.64
C ASN A 95 17.43 8.09 -18.77
N GLU A 96 16.91 7.96 -19.99
CA GLU A 96 15.67 7.21 -20.28
C GLU A 96 15.70 5.77 -19.75
N GLY A 97 16.85 5.10 -19.80
CA GLY A 97 16.99 3.72 -19.33
C GLY A 97 16.83 3.60 -17.82
N ALA A 98 17.50 4.48 -17.06
CA ALA A 98 17.40 4.54 -15.61
C ALA A 98 15.99 4.95 -15.16
N PHE A 99 15.39 5.93 -15.83
CA PHE A 99 14.03 6.38 -15.56
C PHE A 99 13.02 5.26 -15.79
N ARG A 100 13.09 4.57 -16.94
CA ARG A 100 12.20 3.44 -17.25
C ARG A 100 12.38 2.27 -16.28
N ASN A 101 13.60 2.02 -15.81
CA ASN A 101 13.84 1.01 -14.79
C ASN A 101 13.13 1.35 -13.47
N LEU A 102 13.15 2.63 -13.06
CA LEU A 102 12.41 3.11 -11.89
C LEU A 102 10.90 2.93 -12.07
N GLU A 103 10.35 3.31 -13.23
CA GLU A 103 8.93 3.12 -13.56
C GLU A 103 8.53 1.63 -13.50
N ASN A 104 9.39 0.74 -14.00
CA ASN A 104 9.15 -0.71 -13.94
C ASN A 104 9.16 -1.24 -12.49
N GLN A 105 10.09 -0.77 -11.65
CA GLN A 105 10.14 -1.14 -10.23
C GLN A 105 8.88 -0.65 -9.50
N TRP A 106 8.49 0.60 -9.75
CA TRP A 106 7.25 1.17 -9.21
C TRP A 106 6.05 0.31 -9.57
N HIS A 107 5.92 -0.07 -10.84
CA HIS A 107 4.80 -0.86 -11.31
C HIS A 107 4.74 -2.25 -10.66
N LYS A 108 5.90 -2.92 -10.51
CA LYS A 108 5.97 -4.23 -9.84
C LYS A 108 5.51 -4.15 -8.38
N ILE A 109 5.99 -3.16 -7.64
CA ILE A 109 5.59 -2.91 -6.25
C ILE A 109 4.08 -2.63 -6.19
N TYR A 110 3.57 -1.76 -7.06
CA TYR A 110 2.17 -1.40 -7.10
C TYR A 110 1.25 -2.59 -7.35
N ILE A 111 1.59 -3.45 -8.31
CA ILE A 111 0.81 -4.67 -8.58
C ILE A 111 0.88 -5.67 -7.43
N GLY A 112 2.04 -5.81 -6.77
CA GLY A 112 2.19 -6.63 -5.57
C GLY A 112 1.24 -6.18 -4.45
N LEU A 113 1.20 -4.87 -4.17
CA LEU A 113 0.31 -4.29 -3.17
C LEU A 113 -1.17 -4.45 -3.54
N GLN A 114 -1.54 -4.32 -4.82
CA GLN A 114 -2.90 -4.59 -5.28
C GLN A 114 -3.30 -6.06 -5.08
N SER A 115 -2.37 -7.00 -5.30
CA SER A 115 -2.61 -8.41 -5.03
C SER A 115 -2.87 -8.66 -3.54
N ILE A 116 -2.07 -8.05 -2.67
CA ILE A 116 -2.24 -8.11 -1.22
C ILE A 116 -3.62 -7.58 -0.81
N LEU A 117 -4.01 -6.41 -1.29
CA LEU A 117 -5.32 -5.84 -1.00
C LEU A 117 -6.45 -6.78 -1.42
N GLY A 118 -6.32 -7.42 -2.59
CA GLY A 118 -7.25 -8.44 -3.06
C GLY A 118 -7.36 -9.64 -2.11
N GLN A 119 -6.24 -10.12 -1.59
CA GLN A 119 -6.21 -11.23 -0.62
C GLN A 119 -6.89 -10.85 0.70
N LEU A 120 -6.62 -9.66 1.24
CA LEU A 120 -7.26 -9.17 2.46
C LEU A 120 -8.78 -9.01 2.28
N LYS A 121 -9.24 -8.47 1.14
CA LYS A 121 -10.68 -8.36 0.83
C LYS A 121 -11.36 -9.73 0.71
N VAL A 122 -10.67 -10.76 0.23
CA VAL A 122 -11.18 -12.13 0.24
C VAL A 122 -11.31 -12.65 1.67
N GLN A 123 -10.31 -12.42 2.53
CA GLN A 123 -10.35 -12.80 3.94
C GLN A 123 -11.50 -12.11 4.69
N GLN A 124 -11.73 -10.81 4.42
CA GLN A 124 -12.83 -10.03 5.00
C GLN A 124 -14.18 -10.69 4.71
N ARG A 125 -14.46 -10.98 3.43
CA ARG A 125 -15.70 -11.65 2.99
C ARG A 125 -15.89 -13.03 3.61
N GLN A 126 -14.82 -13.79 3.77
CA GLN A 126 -14.88 -15.11 4.40
C GLN A 126 -15.24 -15.02 5.89
N THR A 127 -14.69 -14.03 6.59
CA THR A 127 -14.97 -13.78 8.01
C THR A 127 -16.40 -13.30 8.24
N GLU A 128 -16.90 -12.38 7.40
CA GLU A 128 -18.29 -11.95 7.40
C GLU A 128 -19.26 -13.11 7.15
N SER A 129 -18.99 -13.93 6.12
CA SER A 129 -19.84 -15.08 5.78
C SER A 129 -19.94 -16.09 6.92
N LYS A 130 -18.83 -16.36 7.61
CA LYS A 130 -18.80 -17.26 8.78
C LYS A 130 -19.62 -16.70 9.95
N SER A 131 -19.49 -15.40 10.24
CA SER A 131 -20.22 -14.72 11.32
C SER A 131 -21.74 -14.76 11.11
N VAL A 132 -22.19 -14.51 9.88
CA VAL A 132 -23.62 -14.58 9.52
C VAL A 132 -24.15 -16.01 9.68
N TRP A 133 -23.39 -17.01 9.23
CA TRP A 133 -23.78 -18.41 9.35
C TRP A 133 -23.84 -18.87 10.81
N SER A 134 -22.86 -18.52 11.66
CA SER A 134 -22.88 -18.87 13.08
C SER A 134 -24.07 -18.24 13.83
N ASN A 135 -24.43 -16.99 13.50
CA ASN A 135 -25.56 -16.30 14.13
C ASN A 135 -26.91 -16.86 13.68
N PHE A 136 -27.01 -17.33 12.44
CA PHE A 136 -28.23 -17.94 11.91
C PHE A 136 -28.45 -19.36 12.44
N PHE A 137 -27.40 -20.18 12.52
CA PHE A 137 -27.49 -21.57 13.01
C PHE A 137 -27.43 -21.68 14.54
N GLY A 138 -26.86 -20.70 15.24
CA GLY A 138 -26.85 -20.65 16.71
C GLY A 138 -28.21 -20.31 17.35
N LYS A 139 -29.15 -19.75 16.58
CA LYS A 139 -30.47 -19.34 17.07
C LYS A 139 -31.53 -20.45 17.08
N LYS A 140 -31.19 -21.68 16.68
CA LYS A 140 -32.15 -22.80 16.53
C LYS A 140 -32.11 -23.85 17.66
N LYS A 141 -31.59 -23.47 18.83
CA LYS A 141 -31.76 -24.21 20.08
C LYS A 141 -32.25 -23.27 21.19
N SER A 142 -33.53 -22.96 21.15
CA SER A 142 -34.33 -22.61 22.34
C SER A 142 -35.78 -22.95 22.08
#